data_AF-A0A9Q0S9Z0-F1
#
_entry.id   AF-A0A9Q0S9Z0-F1
#
_cell.length_a   1.000
_cell.length_b   1.000
_cell.length_c   1.000
_cell.angle_alpha   90.00
_cell.angle_beta   90.00
_cell.angle_gamma   90.00
#
_symmetry.space_group_name_H-M   'P 1'
#
loop_
_entity.id
_entity.type
_entity.pdbx_description
1 polymer ?
#
loop_
_entity_poly.entity_id
_entity_poly.type
_entity_poly.pdbx_seq_one_letter_code
_entity_poly.pdbx_strand_id
1 'polypeptide(L)'
;MCKITAVDVGMCLPKCFVIIINVFTFFAILLFIIFACQVGIVYFVYSLVAKMNKSANNFLLSTIASREDNFIYYNIWEYIQLSGKCCGVKSFNDWKMVNETLPRSCCPMLNTTMALNGTMQIAANDSMMDVTCTQSNAVQNGCKKLLTDYLREATHPITVGVIIVLAIQLINLILACCMFFVYGRTQHITKRKTKHEFIDMSPVQVHDQFLLKKEHY
;
A
#
# COMPACT_ATOMS: atom_id res chain seq x y z
N MET A 1 35.13 37.37 -32.98
CA MET A 1 33.72 37.56 -32.57
C MET A 1 32.96 36.28 -32.92
N CYS A 2 32.53 35.52 -31.91
CA CYS A 2 31.83 34.25 -32.10
C CYS A 2 30.40 34.54 -32.58
N LYS A 3 30.10 34.31 -33.86
CA LYS A 3 28.73 34.32 -34.36
C LYS A 3 28.11 32.98 -34.02
N ILE A 4 27.39 32.92 -32.91
CA ILE A 4 26.44 31.84 -32.63
C ILE A 4 25.34 31.98 -33.67
N THR A 5 25.38 31.17 -34.72
CA THR A 5 24.35 31.16 -35.76
C THR A 5 23.16 30.35 -35.26
N ALA A 6 21.95 30.71 -35.68
CA ALA A 6 20.68 30.09 -35.25
C ALA A 6 20.61 28.55 -35.49
N VAL A 7 21.55 28.01 -36.28
CA VAL A 7 21.70 26.59 -36.60
C VAL A 7 22.11 25.76 -35.37
N ASP A 8 23.00 26.28 -34.51
CA ASP A 8 23.44 25.57 -33.30
C ASP A 8 22.38 25.53 -32.20
N VAL A 9 21.58 26.60 -32.08
CA VAL A 9 20.39 26.65 -31.21
C VAL A 9 19.33 25.66 -31.70
N GLY A 10 19.18 25.52 -33.03
CA GLY A 10 18.26 24.60 -33.68
C GLY A 10 18.63 23.12 -33.59
N MET A 11 19.88 22.75 -33.29
CA MET A 11 20.32 21.35 -33.16
C MET A 11 20.30 20.83 -31.72
N CYS A 12 20.39 21.71 -30.72
CA CYS A 12 20.26 21.34 -29.30
C CYS A 12 18.78 21.24 -28.86
N LEU A 13 17.91 22.13 -29.36
CA LEU A 13 16.47 22.12 -29.06
C LEU A 13 15.76 20.79 -29.33
N PRO A 14 15.91 20.13 -30.51
CA PRO A 14 15.22 18.89 -30.82
C PRO A 14 15.81 17.70 -30.05
N LYS A 15 17.12 17.68 -29.74
CA LYS A 15 17.74 16.63 -28.94
C LYS A 15 17.29 16.69 -27.49
N CYS A 16 17.28 17.87 -26.88
CA CYS A 16 16.71 18.07 -25.54
C CYS A 16 15.22 17.72 -25.50
N PHE A 17 14.46 18.08 -26.54
CA PHE A 17 13.04 17.78 -26.61
C PHE A 17 12.75 16.28 -26.72
N VAL A 18 13.51 15.53 -27.53
CA VAL A 18 13.40 14.05 -27.62
C VAL A 18 13.75 13.37 -26.30
N ILE A 19 14.80 13.84 -25.60
CA ILE A 19 15.17 13.31 -24.28
C ILE A 19 14.05 13.53 -23.27
N ILE A 20 13.50 14.75 -23.20
CA ILE A 20 12.40 15.09 -22.29
C ILE A 20 11.20 14.17 -22.55
N ILE A 21 10.84 13.93 -23.81
CA ILE A 21 9.69 13.10 -24.16
C ILE A 21 9.89 11.63 -23.79
N ASN A 22 11.08 11.08 -24.03
CA ASN A 22 11.40 9.73 -23.60
C ASN A 22 11.25 9.61 -22.07
N VAL A 23 11.81 10.56 -21.32
CA VAL A 23 11.72 10.58 -19.84
C VAL A 23 10.26 10.65 -19.36
N PHE A 24 9.43 11.52 -19.92
CA PHE A 24 8.01 11.62 -19.56
C PHE A 24 7.22 10.36 -19.89
N THR A 25 7.53 9.70 -21.01
CA THR A 25 6.86 8.44 -21.41
C THR A 25 7.23 7.31 -20.45
N PHE A 26 8.51 7.17 -20.08
CA PHE A 26 8.94 6.21 -19.06
C PHE A 26 8.26 6.49 -17.72
N PHE A 27 8.18 7.75 -17.31
CA PHE A 27 7.49 8.14 -16.07
C PHE A 27 6.00 7.79 -16.10
N ALA A 28 5.30 8.02 -17.22
CA ALA A 28 3.90 7.65 -17.38
C ALA A 28 3.66 6.14 -17.27
N ILE A 29 4.54 5.33 -17.88
CA ILE A 29 4.47 3.86 -17.77
C ILE A 29 4.67 3.41 -16.31
N LEU A 30 5.65 3.98 -15.62
CA LEU A 30 5.90 3.68 -14.21
C LEU A 30 4.69 4.06 -13.33
N LEU A 31 4.09 5.23 -13.54
CA LEU A 31 2.89 5.65 -12.83
C LEU A 31 1.71 4.71 -13.08
N PHE A 32 1.54 4.22 -14.31
CA PHE A 32 0.50 3.25 -14.64
C PHE A 32 0.70 1.91 -13.91
N ILE A 33 1.95 1.42 -13.82
CA ILE A 33 2.28 0.21 -13.06
C ILE A 33 1.95 0.42 -11.57
N ILE A 34 2.34 1.55 -11.00
CA ILE A 34 2.04 1.88 -9.59
C ILE A 34 0.53 1.92 -9.36
N PHE A 35 -0.23 2.55 -10.27
CA PHE A 35 -1.68 2.60 -10.20
C PHE A 35 -2.30 1.20 -10.20
N ALA A 36 -1.87 0.31 -11.10
CA ALA A 36 -2.34 -1.07 -11.15
C ALA A 36 -2.00 -1.85 -9.86
N CYS A 37 -0.79 -1.66 -9.31
CA CYS A 37 -0.41 -2.24 -8.02
C CYS A 37 -1.30 -1.75 -6.88
N GLN A 38 -1.62 -0.45 -6.81
CA GLN A 38 -2.50 0.09 -5.78
C GLN A 38 -3.90 -0.52 -5.84
N VAL A 39 -4.50 -0.59 -7.03
CA VAL A 39 -5.80 -1.24 -7.22
C VAL A 39 -5.74 -2.71 -6.81
N GLY A 40 -4.67 -3.41 -7.19
CA GLY A 40 -4.43 -4.80 -6.79
C GLY A 40 -4.34 -4.99 -5.28
N ILE A 41 -3.62 -4.13 -4.58
CA ILE A 41 -3.50 -4.15 -3.11
C ILE A 41 -4.87 -3.89 -2.46
N VAL A 42 -5.60 -2.87 -2.91
CA VAL A 42 -6.94 -2.55 -2.38
C VAL A 42 -7.88 -3.75 -2.55
N TYR A 43 -7.90 -4.35 -3.74
CA TYR A 43 -8.69 -5.54 -4.01
C TYR A 43 -8.27 -6.73 -3.14
N PHE A 44 -6.96 -6.96 -2.99
CA PHE A 44 -6.42 -8.04 -2.17
C PHE A 44 -6.83 -7.87 -0.70
N VAL A 45 -6.67 -6.66 -0.14
CA VAL A 45 -7.06 -6.36 1.25
C VAL A 45 -8.57 -6.53 1.43
N TYR A 46 -9.39 -6.03 0.50
CA TYR A 46 -10.84 -6.20 0.55
C TYR A 46 -11.24 -7.68 0.52
N SER A 47 -10.65 -8.46 -0.39
CA SER A 47 -10.87 -9.91 -0.51
C SER A 47 -10.41 -10.65 0.74
N LEU A 48 -9.28 -10.26 1.33
CA LEU A 48 -8.79 -10.81 2.57
C LEU A 48 -9.80 -10.55 3.69
N VAL A 49 -10.20 -9.29 3.92
CA VAL A 49 -11.20 -8.93 4.95
C VAL A 49 -12.52 -9.68 4.74
N ALA A 50 -12.98 -9.83 3.49
CA ALA A 50 -14.18 -10.59 3.18
C ALA A 50 -14.04 -12.09 3.50
N LYS A 51 -12.89 -12.69 3.18
CA LYS A 51 -12.59 -14.11 3.44
C LYS A 51 -12.22 -14.41 4.89
N MET A 52 -11.83 -13.40 5.67
CA MET A 52 -11.47 -13.52 7.09
C MET A 52 -12.63 -14.05 7.93
N ASN A 53 -13.88 -13.98 7.45
CA ASN A 53 -15.00 -14.38 8.29
C ASN A 53 -15.13 -15.87 8.57
N LYS A 54 -14.60 -16.79 7.74
CA LYS A 54 -14.64 -18.24 8.04
C LYS A 54 -13.25 -18.85 8.04
N SER A 55 -12.44 -18.57 7.02
CA SER A 55 -11.08 -19.11 6.92
C SER A 55 -10.18 -18.57 8.02
N ALA A 56 -10.23 -17.26 8.30
CA ALA A 56 -9.41 -16.70 9.38
C ALA A 56 -9.93 -17.07 10.76
N ASN A 57 -11.23 -17.31 10.97
CA ASN A 57 -11.69 -17.86 12.25
C ASN A 57 -11.06 -19.23 12.52
N ASN A 58 -11.07 -20.12 11.52
CA ASN A 58 -10.50 -21.46 11.69
C ASN A 58 -9.00 -21.39 11.95
N PHE A 59 -8.29 -20.49 11.24
CA PHE A 59 -6.89 -20.22 11.52
C PHE A 59 -6.68 -19.70 12.95
N LEU A 60 -7.43 -18.70 13.39
CA LEU A 60 -7.33 -18.15 14.76
C LEU A 60 -7.70 -19.19 15.83
N LEU A 61 -8.69 -20.05 15.58
CA LEU A 61 -9.01 -21.16 16.47
C LEU A 61 -7.87 -22.18 16.54
N SER A 62 -7.19 -22.44 15.42
CA SER A 62 -6.02 -23.33 15.40
C SER A 62 -4.84 -22.77 16.20
N THR A 63 -4.65 -21.45 16.24
CA THR A 63 -3.59 -20.85 17.07
C THR A 63 -3.92 -20.88 18.57
N ILE A 64 -5.20 -20.88 18.93
CA ILE A 64 -5.66 -21.15 20.31
C ILE A 64 -5.38 -22.61 20.67
N ALA A 65 -5.69 -23.56 19.78
CA ALA A 65 -5.48 -24.98 20.02
C ALA A 65 -3.98 -25.36 20.15
N SER A 66 -3.09 -24.64 19.46
CA SER A 66 -1.64 -24.90 19.51
C SER A 66 -0.88 -23.94 20.43
N ARG A 67 -1.57 -23.25 21.35
CA ARG A 67 -0.94 -22.22 22.21
C ARG A 67 0.02 -22.82 23.23
N GLU A 68 -0.29 -23.98 23.81
CA GLU A 68 0.56 -24.60 24.83
C GLU A 68 1.90 -25.06 24.22
N ASP A 69 1.86 -25.53 22.97
CA ASP A 69 3.05 -25.98 22.23
C ASP A 69 3.87 -24.82 21.63
N ASN A 70 3.28 -23.63 21.47
CA ASN A 70 3.92 -22.50 20.80
C ASN A 70 3.93 -21.25 21.69
N PHE A 71 5.10 -20.95 22.25
CA PHE A 71 5.34 -19.74 23.07
C PHE A 71 4.93 -18.44 22.35
N ILE A 72 5.09 -18.37 21.02
CA ILE A 72 4.66 -17.22 20.22
C ILE A 72 3.14 -17.04 20.31
N TYR A 73 2.37 -18.11 20.12
CA TYR A 73 0.91 -18.05 20.20
C TYR A 73 0.44 -17.76 21.62
N TYR A 74 1.10 -18.32 22.63
CA TYR A 74 0.85 -18.01 24.04
C TYR A 74 0.93 -16.49 24.30
N ASN A 75 2.08 -15.87 23.99
CA ASN A 75 2.28 -14.44 24.28
C ASN A 75 1.36 -13.52 23.49
N ILE A 76 1.10 -13.85 22.22
CA ILE A 76 0.21 -13.05 21.37
C ILE A 76 -1.21 -13.06 21.95
N TRP A 77 -1.73 -14.24 22.31
CA TRP A 77 -3.07 -14.35 22.88
C TRP A 77 -3.17 -13.71 24.27
N GLU A 78 -2.14 -13.85 25.11
CA GLU A 78 -2.08 -13.17 26.41
C GLU A 78 -2.12 -11.65 26.24
N TYR A 79 -1.26 -11.09 25.38
CA TYR A 79 -1.18 -9.65 25.13
C TYR A 79 -2.48 -9.08 24.55
N ILE A 80 -3.04 -9.73 23.52
CA ILE A 80 -4.26 -9.26 22.85
C ILE A 80 -5.45 -9.28 23.81
N GLN A 81 -5.59 -10.32 24.63
CA GLN A 81 -6.71 -10.44 25.55
C GLN A 81 -6.64 -9.46 26.72
N LEU A 82 -5.43 -9.22 27.25
CA LEU A 82 -5.19 -8.23 28.29
C LEU A 82 -5.41 -6.80 27.79
N SER A 83 -4.73 -6.43 26.70
CA SER A 83 -4.77 -5.08 26.15
C SER A 83 -6.13 -4.76 25.54
N GLY A 84 -6.73 -5.77 24.89
CA GLY A 84 -7.98 -5.66 24.17
C GLY A 84 -9.24 -5.87 25.01
N LYS A 85 -9.11 -6.32 26.27
CA LYS A 85 -10.22 -6.69 27.15
C LYS A 85 -11.25 -7.52 26.39
N CYS A 86 -10.80 -8.66 25.86
CA CYS A 86 -11.57 -9.58 25.04
C CYS A 86 -11.16 -11.02 25.36
N CYS A 87 -11.98 -12.01 25.00
CA CYS A 87 -11.68 -13.41 25.22
C CYS A 87 -12.10 -14.29 24.03
N GLY A 88 -11.19 -15.15 23.59
CA GLY A 88 -11.39 -16.01 22.42
C GLY A 88 -11.48 -15.24 21.10
N VAL A 89 -11.80 -15.94 20.02
CA VAL A 89 -11.93 -15.36 18.67
C VAL A 89 -13.23 -14.58 18.57
N LYS A 90 -14.36 -15.25 18.74
CA LYS A 90 -15.73 -14.72 18.77
C LYS A 90 -16.25 -14.56 20.19
N SER A 91 -15.86 -15.44 21.11
CA SER A 91 -16.28 -15.41 22.51
C SER A 91 -15.41 -16.33 23.36
N PHE A 92 -15.52 -16.22 24.69
CA PHE A 92 -14.84 -17.10 25.63
C PHE A 92 -15.16 -18.60 25.42
N ASN A 93 -16.31 -18.93 24.83
CA ASN A 93 -16.69 -20.31 24.50
C ASN A 93 -15.75 -20.99 23.48
N ASP A 94 -14.99 -20.22 22.71
CA ASP A 94 -14.04 -20.76 21.74
C ASP A 94 -12.97 -21.63 22.40
N TRP A 95 -12.57 -21.31 23.64
CA TRP A 95 -11.64 -22.10 24.43
C TRP A 95 -12.17 -23.50 24.71
N LYS A 96 -13.45 -23.60 25.10
CA LYS A 96 -14.12 -24.90 25.31
C LYS A 96 -14.26 -25.67 23.99
N MET A 97 -14.48 -24.96 22.87
CA MET A 97 -14.63 -25.59 21.55
C MET A 97 -13.36 -26.30 21.08
N VAL A 98 -12.18 -25.79 21.47
CA VAL A 98 -10.88 -26.39 21.14
C VAL A 98 -10.32 -27.27 22.27
N ASN A 99 -11.13 -27.63 23.27
CA ASN A 99 -10.74 -28.40 24.46
C ASN A 99 -9.62 -27.78 25.31
N GLU A 100 -9.51 -26.45 25.30
CA GLU A 100 -8.50 -25.71 26.05
C GLU A 100 -9.08 -25.05 27.30
N THR A 101 -8.23 -24.82 28.29
CA THR A 101 -8.61 -24.12 29.52
C THR A 101 -8.63 -22.60 29.33
N LEU A 102 -9.55 -21.93 30.03
CA LEU A 102 -9.66 -20.47 29.98
C LEU A 102 -8.39 -19.82 30.56
N PRO A 103 -7.67 -18.98 29.81
CA PRO A 103 -6.47 -18.32 30.32
C PRO A 103 -6.82 -17.21 31.31
N ARG A 104 -5.87 -16.91 32.20
CA ARG A 104 -5.97 -15.78 33.15
C ARG A 104 -6.12 -14.43 32.44
N SER A 105 -5.59 -14.29 31.22
CA SER A 105 -5.74 -13.10 30.38
C SER A 105 -7.19 -12.76 30.00
N CYS A 106 -8.09 -13.75 30.01
CA CYS A 106 -9.53 -13.55 29.80
C CYS A 106 -10.29 -12.99 31.02
N CYS A 107 -9.65 -12.98 32.19
CA CYS A 107 -10.25 -12.56 33.46
C CYS A 107 -9.45 -11.38 34.07
N PRO A 108 -9.63 -10.14 33.58
CA PRO A 108 -8.82 -8.98 34.01
C PRO A 108 -9.00 -8.59 35.48
N MET A 109 -10.13 -8.95 36.12
CA MET A 109 -10.33 -8.76 37.56
C MET A 109 -9.34 -9.56 38.43
N LEU A 110 -8.74 -10.63 37.89
CA LEU A 110 -7.69 -11.41 38.55
C LEU A 110 -6.31 -10.80 38.40
N ASN A 111 -6.12 -9.97 37.37
CA ASN A 111 -4.83 -9.35 37.05
C ASN A 111 -4.67 -7.97 37.70
N THR A 112 -5.79 -7.28 38.01
CA THR A 112 -5.77 -5.96 38.67
C THR A 112 -5.32 -6.06 40.13
N THR A 113 -5.48 -7.22 40.75
CA THR A 113 -4.99 -7.57 42.09
C THR A 113 -3.47 -7.85 42.15
N MET A 114 -2.77 -7.90 41.01
CA MET A 114 -1.31 -8.10 40.96
C MET A 114 -0.51 -6.84 40.67
N ALA A 115 -1.14 -5.78 40.15
CA ALA A 115 -0.42 -4.61 39.65
C ALA A 115 -0.31 -3.44 40.64
N LEU A 116 -1.02 -3.45 41.77
CA LEU A 116 -1.06 -2.26 42.64
C LEU A 116 -0.03 -2.20 43.76
N ASN A 117 0.81 -3.21 44.03
CA ASN A 117 1.79 -3.09 45.13
C ASN A 117 3.01 -4.04 45.10
N GLY A 118 3.41 -4.61 43.95
CA GLY A 118 4.57 -5.52 43.91
C GLY A 118 4.46 -6.76 44.82
N THR A 119 3.31 -6.94 45.44
CA THR A 119 2.90 -8.08 46.26
C THR A 119 1.59 -8.56 45.70
N MET A 120 1.55 -9.86 45.38
CA MET A 120 0.34 -10.59 45.04
C MET A 120 -0.69 -10.43 46.16
N GLN A 121 -1.66 -9.52 45.99
CA GLN A 121 -2.82 -9.41 46.85
C GLN A 121 -4.04 -9.74 46.01
N ILE A 122 -4.34 -11.04 45.92
CA ILE A 122 -5.70 -11.52 45.67
C ILE A 122 -6.60 -10.75 46.62
N ALA A 123 -7.71 -10.19 46.12
CA ALA A 123 -8.77 -9.70 46.98
C ALA A 123 -9.32 -10.89 47.77
N ALA A 124 -8.64 -11.22 48.86
CA ALA A 124 -8.99 -12.27 49.79
C ALA A 124 -10.12 -11.71 50.65
N ASN A 125 -11.35 -11.96 50.22
CA ASN A 125 -12.29 -12.44 51.23
C ASN A 125 -11.79 -13.83 51.64
N ASP A 126 -11.64 -13.99 52.95
CA ASP A 126 -11.00 -15.10 53.67
C ASP A 126 -11.49 -16.49 53.23
N SER A 127 -10.91 -17.00 52.13
CA SER A 127 -10.91 -18.39 51.70
C SER A 127 -9.96 -18.50 50.51
N MET A 128 -8.91 -19.30 50.65
CA MET A 128 -7.93 -19.60 49.61
C MET A 128 -8.63 -20.36 48.47
N MET A 129 -9.28 -19.62 47.58
CA MET A 129 -9.78 -20.11 46.32
C MET A 129 -8.66 -19.88 45.30
N ASP A 130 -8.10 -20.95 44.73
CA ASP A 130 -7.40 -20.86 43.45
C ASP A 130 -8.35 -20.13 42.51
N VAL A 131 -8.06 -18.87 42.20
CA VAL A 131 -9.00 -18.08 41.40
C VAL A 131 -8.85 -18.49 39.96
N THR A 132 -9.49 -19.62 39.64
CA THR A 132 -9.56 -20.16 38.30
C THR A 132 -10.46 -19.25 37.47
N CYS A 133 -10.03 -18.92 36.25
CA CYS A 133 -10.83 -18.10 35.35
C CYS A 133 -12.07 -18.91 34.91
N THR A 134 -13.23 -18.60 35.49
CA THR A 134 -14.51 -19.25 35.18
C THR A 134 -15.30 -18.47 34.13
N GLN A 135 -16.32 -19.11 33.56
CA GLN A 135 -17.20 -18.48 32.57
C GLN A 135 -17.94 -17.23 33.10
N SER A 136 -18.21 -17.16 34.41
CA SER A 136 -18.88 -16.01 35.04
C SER A 136 -18.01 -14.76 35.08
N ASN A 137 -16.69 -14.93 35.17
CA ASN A 137 -15.73 -13.86 35.39
C ASN A 137 -14.92 -13.53 34.12
N ALA A 138 -15.17 -14.28 33.03
CA ALA A 138 -14.52 -14.10 31.75
C ALA A 138 -15.18 -12.98 30.93
N VAL A 139 -14.35 -12.25 30.18
CA VAL A 139 -14.84 -11.26 29.24
C VAL A 139 -15.65 -11.94 28.13
N GLN A 140 -16.88 -11.45 27.92
CA GLN A 140 -17.82 -12.07 26.99
C GLN A 140 -17.51 -11.78 25.51
N ASN A 141 -16.88 -10.64 25.24
CA ASN A 141 -16.59 -10.15 23.89
C ASN A 141 -15.40 -10.88 23.25
N GLY A 142 -15.55 -11.34 22.01
CA GLY A 142 -14.45 -11.91 21.23
C GLY A 142 -13.46 -10.88 20.70
N CYS A 143 -12.19 -11.28 20.61
CA CYS A 143 -11.10 -10.41 20.14
C CYS A 143 -11.17 -10.09 18.65
N LYS A 144 -11.87 -10.89 17.85
CA LYS A 144 -12.06 -10.62 16.43
C LYS A 144 -12.81 -9.31 16.18
N LYS A 145 -13.81 -8.99 17.01
CA LYS A 145 -14.59 -7.75 16.85
C LYS A 145 -13.67 -6.55 17.09
N LEU A 146 -12.90 -6.59 18.18
CA LEU A 146 -11.90 -5.57 18.48
C LEU A 146 -10.89 -5.39 17.35
N LEU A 147 -10.34 -6.49 16.82
CA LEU A 147 -9.39 -6.42 15.70
C LEU A 147 -10.05 -5.81 14.45
N THR A 148 -11.30 -6.16 14.17
CA THR A 148 -12.06 -5.62 13.04
C THR A 148 -12.35 -4.13 13.22
N ASP A 149 -12.71 -3.72 14.44
CA ASP A 149 -13.01 -2.33 14.78
C ASP A 149 -11.72 -1.48 14.74
N TYR A 150 -10.60 -2.00 15.27
CA TYR A 150 -9.29 -1.36 15.19
C TYR A 150 -8.81 -1.21 13.74
N LEU A 151 -8.95 -2.28 12.94
CA LEU A 151 -8.63 -2.23 11.52
C LEU A 151 -9.52 -1.22 10.80
N ARG A 152 -10.82 -1.18 11.08
CA ARG A 152 -11.76 -0.22 10.47
C ARG A 152 -11.41 1.22 10.81
N GLU A 153 -11.09 1.49 12.07
CA GLU A 153 -10.70 2.82 12.55
C GLU A 153 -9.40 3.30 11.89
N ALA A 154 -8.37 2.44 11.86
CA ALA A 154 -7.10 2.74 11.19
C ALA A 154 -7.24 2.84 9.65
N THR A 155 -8.20 2.12 9.06
CA THR A 155 -8.42 2.10 7.61
C THR A 155 -9.00 3.43 7.11
N HIS A 156 -9.75 4.18 7.92
CA HIS A 156 -10.39 5.43 7.50
C HIS A 156 -9.38 6.47 6.98
N PRO A 157 -8.34 6.89 7.74
CA PRO A 157 -7.35 7.85 7.23
C PRO A 157 -6.51 7.29 6.09
N ILE A 158 -6.19 5.99 6.10
CA ILE A 158 -5.39 5.34 5.04
C ILE A 158 -6.16 5.36 3.72
N THR A 159 -7.45 5.06 3.74
CA THR A 159 -8.30 5.03 2.55
C THR A 159 -8.42 6.42 1.92
N VAL A 160 -8.59 7.46 2.74
CA VAL A 160 -8.59 8.85 2.27
C VAL A 160 -7.26 9.19 1.59
N GLY A 161 -6.13 8.82 2.21
CA GLY A 161 -4.80 9.04 1.63
C GLY A 161 -4.63 8.35 0.27
N VAL A 162 -5.05 7.09 0.14
CA VAL A 162 -4.98 6.34 -1.12
C VAL A 162 -5.81 7.01 -2.22
N ILE A 163 -7.02 7.48 -1.90
CA ILE A 163 -7.89 8.16 -2.88
C ILE A 163 -7.22 9.44 -3.41
N ILE A 164 -6.59 10.23 -2.54
CA ILE A 164 -5.88 11.46 -2.94
C ILE A 164 -4.71 11.12 -3.87
N VAL A 165 -3.92 10.11 -3.52
CA VAL A 165 -2.79 9.66 -4.35
C VAL A 165 -3.27 9.19 -5.73
N LEU A 166 -4.35 8.41 -5.78
CA LEU A 166 -4.95 7.96 -7.04
C LEU A 166 -5.44 9.14 -7.89
N ALA A 167 -6.06 10.16 -7.29
CA ALA A 167 -6.50 11.36 -8.01
C ALA A 167 -5.31 12.12 -8.62
N ILE A 168 -4.23 12.31 -7.87
CA ILE A 168 -3.01 12.96 -8.36
C ILE A 168 -2.38 12.15 -9.51
N GLN A 169 -2.31 10.83 -9.37
CA GLN A 169 -1.78 9.95 -10.42
C GLN A 169 -2.62 10.02 -11.70
N LEU A 170 -3.96 10.06 -11.60
CA LEU A 170 -4.84 10.22 -12.75
C LEU A 170 -4.62 11.55 -13.46
N ILE A 171 -4.46 12.65 -12.72
CA ILE A 171 -4.14 13.96 -13.30
C ILE A 171 -2.80 13.90 -14.05
N ASN A 172 -1.76 13.30 -13.46
CA ASN A 172 -0.45 13.15 -14.10
C ASN A 172 -0.52 12.31 -15.38
N LEU A 173 -1.32 11.24 -15.38
CA LEU A 173 -1.51 10.39 -16.55
C LEU A 173 -2.24 11.15 -17.67
N ILE A 174 -3.28 11.93 -17.34
CA ILE A 174 -3.99 12.78 -18.32
C ILE A 174 -3.03 13.81 -18.93
N LEU A 175 -2.24 14.50 -18.10
CA LEU A 175 -1.25 15.47 -18.56
C LEU A 175 -0.19 14.82 -19.47
N ALA A 176 0.29 13.62 -19.12
CA ALA A 176 1.22 12.87 -19.95
C ALA A 176 0.61 12.50 -21.31
N CYS A 177 -0.65 12.04 -21.32
CA CYS A 177 -1.37 11.75 -22.56
C CYS A 177 -1.53 13.02 -23.43
N CYS A 178 -1.95 14.14 -22.85
CA CYS A 178 -2.08 15.42 -23.57
C CYS A 178 -0.76 15.83 -24.22
N MET A 179 0.35 15.73 -23.49
CA MET A 179 1.68 16.04 -24.00
C MET A 179 2.09 15.11 -25.16
N PHE A 180 1.82 13.81 -25.06
CA PHE A 180 2.07 12.86 -26.14
C PHE A 180 1.29 13.22 -27.42
N PHE A 181 0.00 13.57 -27.31
CA PHE A 181 -0.81 13.97 -28.45
C PHE A 181 -0.33 15.27 -29.11
N VAL A 182 0.01 16.28 -28.30
CA VAL A 182 0.54 17.56 -28.81
C VAL A 182 1.87 17.35 -29.50
N TYR A 183 2.74 16.50 -28.95
CA TYR A 183 4.01 16.16 -29.58
C TYR A 183 3.84 15.42 -30.91
N GLY A 184 2.98 14.39 -30.94
CA GLY A 184 2.69 13.62 -32.15
C GLY A 184 2.22 14.52 -33.30
N ARG A 185 1.39 15.53 -33.00
CA ARG A 185 0.97 16.54 -33.98
C ARG A 185 2.13 17.42 -34.44
N THR A 186 2.98 17.88 -33.53
CA THR A 186 4.11 18.76 -33.85
C THR A 186 5.14 18.06 -34.73
N GLN A 187 5.49 16.81 -34.44
CA GLN A 187 6.39 16.00 -35.29
C GLN A 187 5.84 15.79 -36.70
N HIS A 188 4.53 15.52 -36.82
CA HIS A 188 3.89 15.36 -38.12
C HIS A 188 3.95 16.64 -38.97
N ILE A 189 3.79 17.80 -38.34
CA ILE A 189 3.87 19.11 -39.00
C ILE A 189 5.31 19.42 -39.42
N THR A 190 6.29 19.20 -38.53
CA THR A 190 7.71 19.44 -38.84
C THR A 190 8.20 18.56 -39.97
N LYS A 191 7.84 17.27 -39.98
CA LYS A 191 8.15 16.35 -41.10
C LYS A 191 7.50 16.77 -42.42
N ARG A 192 6.27 17.29 -42.38
CA ARG A 192 5.61 17.83 -43.59
C ARG A 192 6.29 19.10 -44.11
N LYS A 193 6.70 20.01 -43.22
CA LYS A 193 7.41 21.25 -43.60
C LYS A 193 8.77 20.97 -44.22
N THR A 194 9.61 20.13 -43.58
CA THR A 194 10.92 19.75 -44.17
C THR A 194 10.77 19.05 -45.51
N LYS A 195 9.74 18.20 -45.67
CA LYS A 195 9.48 17.53 -46.94
C LYS A 195 9.08 18.52 -48.05
N HIS A 196 8.24 19.51 -47.76
CA HIS A 196 7.87 20.54 -48.73
C HIS A 196 9.04 21.44 -49.10
N GLU A 197 9.80 21.90 -48.10
CA GLU A 197 10.98 22.73 -48.30
C GLU A 197 12.05 22.04 -49.16
N PHE A 198 12.17 20.71 -49.07
CA PHE A 198 13.06 19.91 -49.92
C PHE A 198 12.54 19.72 -51.36
N ILE A 199 11.22 19.78 -51.58
CA ILE A 199 10.61 19.62 -52.92
C ILE A 199 10.69 20.93 -53.71
N ASP A 200 10.65 22.08 -53.03
CA ASP A 200 10.74 23.40 -53.65
C ASP A 200 12.20 23.88 -53.89
N MET A 201 13.19 23.03 -53.60
CA MET A 201 14.61 23.36 -53.65
C MET A 201 15.19 23.12 -55.06
N SER A 202 15.80 24.15 -55.66
CA SER A 202 16.39 24.04 -57.02
C SER A 202 17.62 23.11 -57.04
N PRO A 203 17.97 22.47 -58.17
CA PRO A 203 19.07 21.49 -58.26
C PRO A 203 20.43 22.01 -57.78
N VAL A 204 20.66 23.32 -57.91
CA VAL A 204 21.90 24.00 -57.49
C VAL A 204 22.02 24.05 -55.96
N GLN A 205 20.91 24.30 -55.25
CA GLN A 205 20.90 24.41 -53.79
C GLN A 205 21.06 23.04 -53.10
N VAL A 206 20.63 21.97 -53.77
CA VAL A 206 20.84 20.59 -53.30
C VAL A 206 22.33 20.20 -53.37
N HIS A 207 23.04 20.64 -54.42
CA HIS A 207 24.46 20.36 -54.59
C HIS A 207 25.31 21.05 -53.50
N ASP A 208 25.03 22.32 -53.19
CA ASP A 208 25.75 23.07 -52.15
C ASP A 208 25.54 22.50 -50.74
N GLN A 209 24.33 22.02 -50.42
CA GLN A 209 24.05 21.31 -49.16
C GLN A 209 24.83 20.00 -49.02
N PHE A 210 25.03 19.26 -50.12
CA PHE A 210 25.83 18.04 -50.14
C PHE A 210 27.33 18.31 -50.00
N LEU A 211 27.82 19.43 -50.54
CA LEU A 211 29.22 19.84 -50.41
C LEU A 211 29.55 20.30 -48.99
N LEU A 212 28.68 21.09 -48.35
CA LEU A 212 28.86 21.53 -46.95
C LEU A 212 28.85 20.36 -45.95
N LYS A 213 28.11 19.28 -46.26
CA LYS A 213 28.08 18.08 -45.41
C LYS A 213 29.34 17.21 -45.57
N LYS A 214 30.09 17.39 -46.65
CA LYS A 214 31.32 16.64 -46.95
C LYS A 214 32.57 17.25 -46.33
N GLU A 215 32.56 18.55 -46.02
CA GLU A 215 33.67 19.24 -45.34
C GLU A 215 33.68 19.05 -43.80
N HIS A 216 32.60 18.50 -43.23
CA HIS A 216 32.46 18.28 -41.79
C HIS A 216 32.66 16.82 -41.34
N TYR A 217 33.22 15.97 -42.21
CA TYR A 217 33.65 14.60 -41.88
C TYR A 217 35.14 14.40 -42.15
#